data_AF-A0A9D1SAC3-F1
#
_entry.id   AF-A0A9D1SAC3-F1
#
_cell.length_a   1.000
_cell.length_b   1.000
_cell.length_c   1.000
_cell.angle_alpha   90.00
_cell.angle_beta   90.00
_cell.angle_gamma   90.00
#
_symmetry.space_group_name_H-M   'P 1'
#
loop_
_entity.id
_entity.type
_entity.pdbx_description
1 polymer ?
#
loop_
_entity_poly.entity_id
_entity_poly.type
_entity_poly.pdbx_seq_one_letter_code
_entity_poly.pdbx_strand_id
1 'polypeptide(L)'
;NQNRFEFGPQTLSLELPDAGSVSVKNFPRLANVTFITGDKQLDFGNIEFADPYDQICKSMGYAQTSCAAGYWKFDFCRYSNAYFKQCCADKYKYTADSCSYPNELSSDGCGGKYRCICNRTLYPVESCASPQVVSGDACTEDGKKYYSECVCPSNYTETCTGQNQQGRGTGCTYNGTTKYTACECKPGYNQTCTELGPVTPSDYCQMNGVKYYNNCKTCENKCKLDSCPVGNICEYEDCSQKYCTIGCATGYKDLDNYWCNGALRCWVK
;
A
#
# COMPACT_ATOMS: atom_id res chain seq x y z
N ASN A 1 -11.30 -49.54 -36.28
CA ASN A 1 -12.04 -49.10 -35.08
C ASN A 1 -12.29 -47.59 -35.19
N GLN A 2 -13.22 -47.08 -36.01
CA GLN A 2 -14.70 -47.21 -35.95
C GLN A 2 -15.22 -46.95 -34.52
N ASN A 3 -16.09 -45.98 -34.19
CA ASN A 3 -17.09 -45.23 -34.97
C ASN A 3 -17.36 -43.83 -34.36
N ARG A 4 -17.64 -42.85 -35.22
CA ARG A 4 -18.13 -41.50 -34.90
C ARG A 4 -19.66 -41.53 -35.06
N PHE A 5 -20.42 -41.35 -33.97
CA PHE A 5 -21.88 -41.24 -34.03
C PHE A 5 -22.26 -39.77 -34.23
N GLU A 6 -22.66 -39.41 -35.44
CA GLU A 6 -23.45 -38.20 -35.72
C GLU A 6 -24.93 -38.56 -35.57
N PHE A 7 -25.66 -37.86 -34.70
CA PHE A 7 -27.11 -37.89 -34.64
C PHE A 7 -27.65 -36.60 -35.27
N GLY A 8 -27.93 -36.66 -36.57
CA GLY A 8 -28.80 -35.68 -37.22
C GLY A 8 -30.27 -35.95 -36.89
N PRO A 9 -31.17 -34.96 -37.03
CA PRO A 9 -32.61 -35.18 -36.87
C PRO A 9 -33.08 -36.18 -37.92
N GLN A 10 -33.61 -37.33 -37.50
CA GLN A 10 -34.19 -38.30 -38.41
C GLN A 10 -35.55 -37.78 -38.88
N THR A 11 -35.56 -37.08 -40.02
CA THR A 11 -36.79 -36.87 -40.79
C THR A 11 -37.18 -38.20 -41.42
N LEU A 12 -38.28 -38.80 -40.93
CA LEU A 12 -38.89 -39.99 -41.52
C LEU A 12 -39.44 -39.61 -42.91
N SER A 13 -38.64 -39.81 -43.96
CA SER A 13 -39.10 -39.63 -45.34
C SER A 13 -39.93 -40.86 -45.72
N LEU A 14 -41.25 -40.72 -45.73
CA LEU A 14 -42.13 -41.66 -46.42
C LEU A 14 -42.05 -41.37 -47.91
N GLU A 15 -41.14 -42.06 -48.61
CA GLU A 15 -41.20 -42.15 -50.07
C GLU A 15 -42.41 -43.02 -50.44
N LEU A 16 -43.43 -42.42 -51.05
CA LEU A 16 -44.49 -43.18 -51.72
C LEU A 16 -43.95 -43.67 -53.08
N PRO A 17 -43.96 -44.98 -53.38
CA PRO A 17 -43.66 -45.45 -54.72
C PRO A 17 -44.80 -45.10 -55.69
N ASP A 18 -44.43 -44.61 -56.86
CA ASP A 18 -45.32 -44.37 -58.00
C ASP A 18 -46.02 -45.66 -58.44
N ALA A 19 -47.34 -45.57 -58.60
CA ALA A 19 -48.25 -46.47 -59.33
C ALA A 19 -47.81 -47.95 -59.45
N GLY A 20 -48.00 -48.72 -58.37
CA GLY A 20 -47.95 -50.19 -58.40
C GLY A 20 -48.60 -50.76 -57.15
N SER A 21 -49.54 -51.70 -57.31
CA SER A 21 -50.30 -52.29 -56.20
C SER A 21 -49.38 -52.93 -55.14
N VAL A 22 -49.28 -52.30 -53.97
CA VAL A 22 -48.52 -52.83 -52.83
C VAL A 22 -49.34 -53.92 -52.13
N SER A 23 -48.78 -55.12 -52.03
CA SER A 23 -49.37 -56.23 -51.28
C SER A 23 -49.24 -56.00 -49.78
N VAL A 24 -50.37 -55.77 -49.11
CA VAL A 24 -50.46 -55.46 -47.67
C VAL A 24 -50.31 -56.67 -46.73
N LYS A 25 -49.84 -57.82 -47.22
CA LYS A 25 -49.84 -59.09 -46.46
C LYS A 25 -49.02 -59.05 -45.15
N ASN A 26 -48.03 -58.16 -45.03
CA ASN A 26 -47.13 -58.06 -43.87
C ASN A 26 -47.11 -56.67 -43.21
N PHE A 27 -48.05 -55.78 -43.52
CA PHE A 27 -48.17 -54.54 -42.76
C PHE A 27 -48.75 -54.82 -41.37
N PRO A 28 -48.32 -54.10 -40.33
CA PRO A 28 -48.95 -54.19 -39.02
C PRO A 28 -50.45 -53.93 -39.20
N ARG A 29 -51.29 -54.88 -38.79
CA ARG A 29 -52.74 -54.70 -38.82
C ARG A 29 -53.09 -53.61 -37.83
N LEU A 30 -53.42 -52.43 -38.35
CA LEU A 30 -53.95 -51.35 -37.53
C LEU A 30 -55.36 -51.77 -37.08
N ALA A 31 -55.54 -51.95 -35.77
CA ALA A 31 -56.86 -52.10 -35.20
C ALA A 31 -57.58 -50.74 -35.31
N ASN A 32 -58.74 -50.71 -35.96
CA ASN A 32 -59.61 -49.55 -35.91
C ASN A 32 -60.38 -49.59 -34.60
N VAL A 33 -59.99 -48.77 -33.64
CA VAL A 33 -60.63 -48.67 -32.33
C VAL A 33 -61.63 -47.52 -32.38
N THR A 34 -62.93 -47.84 -32.31
CA THR A 34 -63.99 -46.83 -32.20
C THR A 34 -64.32 -46.62 -30.72
N PHE A 35 -64.07 -45.41 -30.22
CA PHE A 35 -64.45 -45.03 -28.86
C PHE A 35 -65.93 -44.63 -28.85
N ILE A 36 -66.78 -45.37 -28.12
CA ILE A 36 -68.19 -45.03 -27.95
C ILE A 36 -68.29 -44.06 -26.76
N THR A 37 -68.62 -42.79 -27.00
CA THR A 37 -68.79 -41.80 -25.92
C THR A 37 -70.17 -41.20 -25.78
N GLY A 38 -71.23 -41.94 -26.14
CA GLY A 38 -72.61 -41.46 -25.94
C GLY A 38 -72.80 -39.99 -26.38
N ASP A 39 -73.44 -39.18 -25.53
CA ASP A 39 -73.68 -37.75 -25.77
C ASP A 39 -72.56 -36.83 -25.23
N LYS A 40 -71.40 -37.39 -24.89
CA LYS A 40 -70.28 -36.66 -24.30
C LYS A 40 -69.10 -36.59 -25.26
N GLN A 41 -68.48 -35.42 -25.33
CA GLN A 41 -67.27 -35.19 -26.12
C GLN A 41 -66.10 -35.97 -25.52
N LEU A 42 -65.34 -36.68 -26.35
CA LEU A 42 -64.05 -37.25 -25.98
C LEU A 42 -63.07 -36.11 -25.71
N ASP A 43 -62.80 -35.85 -24.44
CA ASP A 43 -61.69 -35.02 -24.01
C ASP A 43 -60.55 -35.94 -23.58
N PHE A 44 -59.48 -35.99 -24.38
CA PHE A 44 -58.26 -36.73 -24.03
C PHE A 44 -57.38 -35.95 -23.04
N GLY A 45 -57.84 -34.78 -22.58
CA GLY A 45 -57.08 -33.85 -21.77
C GLY A 45 -55.90 -33.24 -22.55
N ASN A 46 -55.25 -32.25 -21.95
CA ASN A 46 -53.91 -31.85 -22.39
C ASN A 46 -52.93 -32.98 -22.03
N ILE A 47 -52.65 -33.87 -22.99
CA ILE A 47 -51.52 -34.79 -22.87
C ILE A 47 -50.26 -34.00 -23.17
N GLU A 48 -49.67 -33.39 -22.14
CA GLU A 48 -48.31 -32.85 -22.25
C GLU A 48 -47.33 -34.02 -22.30
N PHE A 49 -46.80 -34.30 -23.50
CA PHE A 49 -45.61 -35.13 -23.65
C PHE A 49 -44.42 -34.32 -23.13
N ALA A 50 -44.18 -34.39 -21.82
CA ALA A 50 -42.96 -33.85 -21.24
C ALA A 50 -41.77 -34.50 -21.96
N ASP A 51 -40.87 -33.68 -22.52
CA ASP A 51 -39.68 -34.17 -23.18
C ASP A 51 -38.95 -35.10 -22.18
N PRO A 52 -38.78 -36.41 -22.49
CA PRO A 52 -38.14 -37.34 -21.57
C PRO A 52 -36.72 -36.88 -21.21
N TYR A 53 -36.06 -36.11 -22.08
CA TYR A 53 -34.73 -35.57 -21.82
C TYR A 53 -34.72 -34.52 -20.70
N ASP A 54 -35.80 -33.76 -20.50
CA ASP A 54 -35.92 -32.79 -19.41
C ASP A 54 -35.94 -33.48 -18.05
N GLN A 55 -36.72 -34.55 -17.93
CA GLN A 55 -36.78 -35.35 -16.70
C GLN A 55 -35.44 -36.04 -16.43
N ILE A 56 -34.78 -36.54 -17.47
CA ILE A 56 -33.45 -37.15 -17.38
C ILE A 56 -32.40 -36.14 -16.91
N CYS A 57 -32.39 -34.92 -17.47
CA CYS A 57 -31.45 -33.86 -17.06
C CYS A 57 -31.68 -33.46 -15.59
N LYS A 58 -32.94 -33.27 -15.18
CA LYS A 58 -33.30 -32.95 -13.79
C LYS A 58 -32.91 -34.08 -12.83
N SER A 59 -33.16 -35.35 -13.19
CA SER A 59 -32.76 -36.51 -12.36
C SER A 59 -31.25 -36.67 -12.24
N MET A 60 -30.49 -36.19 -13.24
CA MET A 60 -29.01 -36.14 -13.20
C MET A 60 -28.46 -34.89 -12.48
N GLY A 61 -29.34 -34.05 -11.91
CA GLY A 61 -29.00 -32.86 -11.13
C GLY A 61 -28.79 -31.58 -11.95
N TYR A 62 -29.13 -31.57 -13.24
CA TYR A 62 -29.13 -30.36 -14.06
C TYR A 62 -30.47 -29.64 -13.90
N ALA A 63 -30.57 -28.78 -12.89
CA ALA A 63 -31.81 -28.07 -12.56
C ALA A 63 -31.81 -26.59 -12.97
N GLN A 64 -30.67 -26.01 -13.33
CA GLN A 64 -30.58 -24.58 -13.67
C GLN A 64 -30.88 -24.34 -15.16
N THR A 65 -31.62 -23.27 -15.44
CA THR A 65 -31.99 -22.84 -16.81
C THR A 65 -31.54 -21.42 -17.16
N SER A 66 -31.16 -20.61 -16.16
CA SER A 66 -30.65 -19.24 -16.31
C SER A 66 -29.61 -18.89 -15.25
N CYS A 67 -28.69 -17.98 -15.59
CA CYS A 67 -27.75 -17.38 -14.64
C CYS A 67 -28.09 -15.90 -14.44
N ALA A 68 -27.66 -15.33 -13.31
CA ALA A 68 -27.71 -13.89 -13.10
C ALA A 68 -26.80 -13.15 -14.09
N ALA A 69 -27.01 -11.84 -14.26
CA ALA A 69 -26.12 -11.01 -15.06
C ALA A 69 -24.67 -11.05 -14.51
N GLY A 70 -23.68 -11.10 -15.40
CA GLY A 70 -22.27 -11.26 -15.03
C GLY A 70 -21.82 -12.71 -14.83
N TYR A 71 -22.68 -13.68 -15.18
CA TYR A 71 -22.38 -15.11 -15.10
C TYR A 71 -22.74 -15.83 -16.42
N TRP A 72 -21.90 -16.80 -16.79
CA TRP A 72 -22.08 -17.68 -17.93
C TRP A 72 -22.40 -19.12 -17.48
N LYS A 73 -23.08 -19.87 -18.36
CA LYS A 73 -23.59 -21.22 -18.07
C LYS A 73 -22.50 -22.28 -18.33
N PHE A 74 -22.27 -23.18 -17.38
CA PHE A 74 -21.29 -24.27 -17.49
C PHE A 74 -21.86 -25.61 -17.01
N ASP A 75 -21.23 -26.70 -17.47
CA ASP A 75 -21.65 -28.08 -17.21
C ASP A 75 -23.09 -28.31 -17.68
N PHE A 76 -23.27 -28.31 -19.01
CA PHE A 76 -24.56 -28.51 -19.67
C PHE A 76 -24.95 -29.99 -19.66
N CYS A 77 -26.26 -30.23 -19.54
CA CYS A 77 -26.78 -31.58 -19.70
C CYS A 77 -26.54 -32.08 -21.12
N ARG A 78 -26.05 -33.31 -21.25
CA ARG A 78 -25.74 -33.93 -22.55
C ARG A 78 -26.95 -34.04 -23.48
N TYR A 79 -28.15 -34.20 -22.91
CA TYR A 79 -29.38 -34.41 -23.65
C TYR A 79 -30.13 -33.11 -23.96
N SER A 80 -29.85 -32.01 -23.23
CA SER A 80 -30.48 -30.71 -23.44
C SER A 80 -29.57 -29.57 -22.95
N ASN A 81 -29.27 -28.62 -23.83
CA ASN A 81 -28.50 -27.42 -23.48
C ASN A 81 -29.32 -26.36 -22.70
N ALA A 82 -30.63 -26.60 -22.51
CA ALA A 82 -31.49 -25.75 -21.69
C ALA A 82 -31.16 -25.88 -20.19
N TYR A 83 -30.62 -27.05 -19.78
CA TYR A 83 -30.31 -27.36 -18.40
C TYR A 83 -28.80 -27.47 -18.17
N PHE A 84 -28.33 -26.91 -17.07
CA PHE A 84 -26.92 -26.94 -16.66
C PHE A 84 -26.80 -27.01 -15.14
N LYS A 85 -25.58 -27.25 -14.63
CA LYS A 85 -25.31 -27.39 -13.19
C LYS A 85 -24.70 -26.16 -12.55
N GLN A 86 -23.94 -25.37 -13.32
CA GLN A 86 -23.11 -24.32 -12.76
C GLN A 86 -23.26 -22.99 -13.50
N CYS A 87 -23.35 -21.90 -12.74
CA CYS A 87 -23.14 -20.54 -13.23
C CYS A 87 -21.74 -20.07 -12.83
N CYS A 88 -20.96 -19.65 -13.80
CA CYS A 88 -19.60 -19.16 -13.61
C CYS A 88 -19.53 -17.66 -13.81
N ALA A 89 -18.91 -16.94 -12.88
CA ALA A 89 -18.77 -15.49 -13.00
C ALA A 89 -17.84 -15.12 -14.17
N ASP A 90 -18.13 -14.02 -14.86
CA ASP A 90 -17.36 -13.54 -16.03
C ASP A 90 -15.90 -13.17 -15.69
N LYS A 91 -15.60 -12.95 -14.40
CA LYS A 91 -14.22 -12.76 -13.92
C LYS A 91 -13.33 -13.99 -14.15
N TYR A 92 -13.90 -15.20 -14.21
CA TYR A 92 -13.16 -16.42 -14.55
C TYR A 92 -13.08 -16.59 -16.07
N LYS A 93 -12.03 -16.03 -16.67
CA LYS A 93 -11.87 -15.95 -18.12
C LYS A 93 -10.57 -16.54 -18.66
N TYR A 94 -9.61 -16.81 -17.78
CA TYR A 94 -8.24 -17.18 -18.13
C TYR A 94 -8.03 -18.69 -18.04
N THR A 95 -7.24 -19.27 -18.96
CA THR A 95 -6.73 -20.64 -18.88
C THR A 95 -5.43 -20.69 -18.07
N ALA A 96 -4.96 -21.89 -17.71
CA ALA A 96 -3.81 -22.07 -16.81
C ALA A 96 -2.55 -21.29 -17.22
N ASP A 97 -2.30 -21.12 -18.53
CA ASP A 97 -1.08 -20.50 -19.06
C ASP A 97 -1.25 -19.01 -19.46
N SER A 98 -2.38 -18.40 -19.13
CA SER A 98 -2.75 -17.10 -19.72
C SER A 98 -2.44 -15.86 -18.85
N CYS A 99 -1.92 -16.04 -17.65
CA CYS A 99 -1.48 -14.94 -16.79
C CYS A 99 0.02 -14.70 -16.93
N SER A 100 0.41 -13.44 -17.13
CA SER A 100 1.81 -13.03 -17.14
C SER A 100 2.16 -12.27 -15.88
N TYR A 101 3.43 -12.34 -15.47
CA TYR A 101 3.97 -11.51 -14.39
C TYR A 101 3.63 -10.03 -14.66
N PRO A 102 3.16 -9.27 -13.65
CA PRO A 102 3.15 -9.58 -12.21
C PRO A 102 1.94 -10.36 -11.66
N ASN A 103 1.04 -10.83 -12.53
CA ASN A 103 -0.13 -11.59 -12.13
C ASN A 103 0.12 -13.10 -12.09
N GLU A 104 -0.63 -13.79 -11.24
CA GLU A 104 -0.66 -15.25 -11.14
C GLU A 104 -2.10 -15.78 -11.28
N LEU A 105 -2.20 -17.09 -11.54
CA LEU A 105 -3.49 -17.76 -11.63
C LEU A 105 -4.14 -17.81 -10.24
N SER A 106 -5.43 -17.52 -10.17
CA SER A 106 -6.19 -17.68 -8.93
C SER A 106 -6.26 -19.15 -8.50
N SER A 107 -6.28 -19.39 -7.19
CA SER A 107 -6.46 -20.75 -6.64
C SER A 107 -7.87 -21.29 -6.86
N ASP A 108 -8.86 -20.39 -6.98
CA ASP A 108 -10.24 -20.70 -7.34
C ASP A 108 -10.47 -20.58 -8.86
N GLY A 109 -11.37 -21.41 -9.38
CA GLY A 109 -11.73 -21.42 -10.78
C GLY A 109 -13.17 -21.86 -11.01
N CYS A 110 -13.68 -21.59 -12.21
CA CYS A 110 -15.00 -22.00 -12.63
C CYS A 110 -14.98 -22.46 -14.08
N GLY A 111 -15.51 -23.66 -14.34
CA GLY A 111 -15.56 -24.25 -15.67
C GLY A 111 -14.21 -24.34 -16.38
N GLY A 112 -13.15 -24.67 -15.63
CA GLY A 112 -11.78 -24.77 -16.14
C GLY A 112 -11.11 -23.43 -16.44
N LYS A 113 -11.75 -22.31 -16.06
CA LYS A 113 -11.20 -20.96 -16.17
C LYS A 113 -10.92 -20.35 -14.80
N TYR A 114 -9.98 -19.42 -14.78
CA TYR A 114 -9.43 -18.80 -13.59
C TYR A 114 -9.40 -17.28 -13.75
N ARG A 115 -9.00 -16.57 -12.69
CA ARG A 115 -8.67 -15.15 -12.70
C ARG A 115 -7.15 -14.99 -12.78
N CYS A 116 -6.70 -13.87 -13.33
CA CYS A 116 -5.34 -13.39 -13.12
C CYS A 116 -5.39 -12.40 -11.97
N ILE A 117 -4.78 -12.77 -10.84
CA ILE A 117 -4.75 -11.96 -9.63
C ILE A 117 -3.33 -11.46 -9.40
N CYS A 118 -3.16 -10.39 -8.64
CA CYS A 118 -1.82 -9.98 -8.26
C CYS A 118 -1.21 -10.96 -7.28
N ASN A 119 0.06 -11.32 -7.46
CA ASN A 119 0.77 -12.08 -6.44
C ASN A 119 0.84 -11.24 -5.16
N ARG A 120 0.06 -11.63 -4.14
CA ARG A 120 -0.13 -10.85 -2.91
C ARG A 120 1.09 -10.85 -2.00
N THR A 121 2.00 -11.79 -2.20
CA THR A 121 3.28 -11.83 -1.50
C THR A 121 4.22 -10.77 -2.06
N LEU A 122 4.22 -10.55 -3.38
CA LEU A 122 5.07 -9.57 -4.06
C LEU A 122 4.43 -8.18 -4.13
N TYR A 123 3.11 -8.07 -4.16
CA TYR A 123 2.35 -6.82 -4.24
C TYR A 123 1.29 -6.71 -3.12
N PRO A 124 1.73 -6.62 -1.85
CA PRO A 124 0.82 -6.56 -0.69
C PRO A 124 0.21 -5.17 -0.45
N VAL A 125 0.74 -4.10 -1.06
CA VAL A 125 0.39 -2.71 -0.70
C VAL A 125 -0.69 -2.15 -1.62
N GLU A 126 -1.79 -1.62 -1.07
CA GLU A 126 -2.75 -0.80 -1.83
C GLU A 126 -2.40 0.70 -1.77
N SER A 127 -1.96 1.15 -0.59
CA SER A 127 -1.68 2.56 -0.31
C SER A 127 -0.70 2.68 0.86
N CYS A 128 0.01 3.81 0.93
CA CYS A 128 0.98 4.10 1.97
C CYS A 128 0.50 5.23 2.88
N ALA A 129 0.92 5.18 4.15
CA ALA A 129 0.73 6.29 5.08
C ALA A 129 1.79 7.36 4.83
N SER A 130 1.38 8.63 4.84
CA SER A 130 2.30 9.76 4.77
C SER A 130 3.32 9.69 5.92
N PRO A 131 4.61 9.93 5.66
CA PRO A 131 5.20 10.49 4.44
C PRO A 131 5.65 9.48 3.36
N GLN A 132 5.43 8.18 3.56
CA GLN A 132 5.80 7.19 2.55
C GLN A 132 4.91 7.29 1.30
N VAL A 133 5.47 6.88 0.17
CA VAL A 133 4.79 6.77 -1.12
C VAL A 133 4.89 5.34 -1.64
N VAL A 134 3.97 4.99 -2.54
CA VAL A 134 4.02 3.68 -3.21
C VAL A 134 5.27 3.55 -4.07
N SER A 135 5.81 2.33 -4.17
CA SER A 135 6.91 2.01 -5.08
C SER A 135 6.50 2.18 -6.55
N GLY A 136 7.50 2.21 -7.44
CA GLY A 136 7.28 2.32 -8.89
C GLY A 136 6.68 1.04 -9.50
N ASP A 137 6.92 -0.11 -8.88
CA ASP A 137 6.44 -1.40 -9.37
C ASP A 137 5.01 -1.65 -8.91
N ALA A 138 4.13 -1.89 -9.89
CA ALA A 138 2.71 -2.10 -9.64
C ALA A 138 2.17 -3.30 -10.40
N CYS A 139 1.27 -4.03 -9.74
CA CYS A 139 0.40 -5.03 -10.33
C CYS A 139 -1.03 -4.51 -10.38
N THR A 140 -1.77 -4.83 -11.45
CA THR A 140 -3.18 -4.46 -11.58
C THR A 140 -4.07 -5.71 -11.59
N GLU A 141 -5.11 -5.71 -10.77
CA GLU A 141 -6.14 -6.75 -10.72
C GLU A 141 -7.51 -6.07 -10.72
N ASP A 142 -8.37 -6.42 -11.68
CA ASP A 142 -9.74 -5.89 -11.79
C ASP A 142 -9.83 -4.34 -11.71
N GLY A 143 -8.83 -3.65 -12.28
CA GLY A 143 -8.73 -2.18 -12.28
C GLY A 143 -8.17 -1.57 -10.99
N LYS A 144 -7.87 -2.38 -9.96
CA LYS A 144 -7.18 -1.96 -8.75
C LYS A 144 -5.68 -2.16 -8.87
N LYS A 145 -4.90 -1.19 -8.39
CA LYS A 145 -3.44 -1.25 -8.36
C LYS A 145 -2.93 -1.68 -7.00
N TYR A 146 -1.88 -2.49 -7.04
CA TYR A 146 -1.17 -3.01 -5.90
C TYR A 146 0.32 -2.81 -6.12
N TYR A 147 1.04 -2.46 -5.06
CA TYR A 147 2.44 -2.08 -5.11
C TYR A 147 3.26 -3.04 -4.27
N SER A 148 4.54 -3.15 -4.61
CA SER A 148 5.44 -4.04 -3.89
C SER A 148 5.66 -3.60 -2.45
N GLU A 149 5.79 -2.29 -2.24
CA GLU A 149 6.10 -1.74 -0.93
C GLU A 149 5.81 -0.23 -0.85
N CYS A 150 5.92 0.28 0.38
CA CYS A 150 5.94 1.70 0.67
C CYS A 150 7.38 2.15 0.88
N VAL A 151 7.82 3.16 0.13
CA VAL A 151 9.18 3.71 0.20
C VAL A 151 9.16 5.15 0.67
N CYS A 152 10.28 5.62 1.22
CA CYS A 152 10.44 7.05 1.45
C CYS A 152 10.63 7.80 0.13
N PRO A 153 9.99 8.96 -0.05
CA PRO A 153 10.22 9.80 -1.22
C PRO A 153 11.70 10.17 -1.37
N SER A 154 12.14 10.43 -2.60
CA SER A 154 13.55 10.66 -2.93
C SER A 154 14.19 11.85 -2.21
N ASN A 155 13.40 12.83 -1.76
CA ASN A 155 13.88 13.99 -1.01
C ASN A 155 14.13 13.70 0.48
N TYR A 156 13.81 12.50 0.97
CA TYR A 156 14.15 12.05 2.34
C TYR A 156 15.53 11.41 2.36
N THR A 157 16.58 12.22 2.33
CA THR A 157 17.98 11.77 2.24
C THR A 157 18.71 11.78 3.57
N GLU A 158 18.27 12.59 4.52
CA GLU A 158 19.07 12.95 5.69
C GLU A 158 18.81 12.05 6.90
N THR A 159 19.89 11.61 7.55
CA THR A 159 19.84 10.92 8.84
C THR A 159 20.48 11.82 9.90
N CYS A 160 19.66 12.39 10.79
CA CYS A 160 20.11 13.44 11.71
C CYS A 160 20.57 12.86 13.04
N THR A 161 21.82 12.38 13.08
CA THR A 161 22.46 11.77 14.26
C THR A 161 23.48 12.69 14.93
N GLY A 162 23.74 13.87 14.39
CA GLY A 162 24.70 14.81 14.96
C GLY A 162 24.30 15.27 16.36
N GLN A 163 25.31 15.67 17.15
CA GLN A 163 25.08 16.21 18.49
C GLN A 163 24.10 17.39 18.41
N ASN A 164 23.07 17.35 19.25
CA ASN A 164 22.02 18.36 19.33
C ASN A 164 21.31 18.66 17.99
N GLN A 165 21.30 17.72 17.06
CA GLN A 165 20.50 17.79 15.83
C GLN A 165 19.15 17.08 16.00
N GLN A 166 18.20 17.45 15.15
CA GLN A 166 16.94 16.76 14.93
C GLN A 166 16.59 16.79 13.43
N GLY A 167 15.70 15.89 13.02
CA GLY A 167 15.14 15.93 11.68
C GLY A 167 14.10 17.02 11.52
N ARG A 168 14.09 17.68 10.37
CA ARG A 168 13.10 18.70 10.04
C ARG A 168 11.78 18.05 9.64
N GLY A 169 10.72 18.33 10.41
CA GLY A 169 9.37 17.83 10.14
C GLY A 169 9.18 16.35 10.46
N THR A 170 8.18 15.72 9.83
CA THR A 170 7.87 14.30 10.04
C THR A 170 8.89 13.42 9.33
N GLY A 171 9.52 12.53 10.10
CA GLY A 171 10.46 11.55 9.58
C GLY A 171 9.78 10.46 8.75
N CYS A 172 10.46 9.98 7.73
CA CYS A 172 10.04 8.81 6.97
C CYS A 172 10.89 7.61 7.36
N THR A 173 10.25 6.58 7.92
CA THR A 173 10.93 5.33 8.29
C THR A 173 10.77 4.31 7.18
N TYR A 174 11.88 3.74 6.70
CA TYR A 174 11.88 2.65 5.73
C TYR A 174 13.01 1.67 6.08
N ASN A 175 12.70 0.36 6.10
CA ASN A 175 13.62 -0.70 6.53
C ASN A 175 14.34 -0.39 7.87
N GLY A 176 13.60 0.12 8.86
CA GLY A 176 14.12 0.46 10.19
C GLY A 176 14.97 1.73 10.27
N THR A 177 15.21 2.41 9.15
CA THR A 177 15.96 3.68 9.11
C THR A 177 14.99 4.84 8.94
N THR A 178 15.02 5.81 9.87
CA THR A 178 14.27 7.06 9.73
C THR A 178 15.12 8.12 9.05
N LYS A 179 14.62 8.63 7.92
CA LYS A 179 15.20 9.74 7.17
C LYS A 179 14.32 10.97 7.24
N TYR A 180 14.89 12.12 6.90
CA TYR A 180 14.24 13.42 6.87
C TYR A 180 14.63 14.18 5.60
N THR A 181 13.89 15.25 5.31
CA THR A 181 14.18 16.13 4.16
C THR A 181 15.35 17.09 4.42
N ALA A 182 15.62 17.36 5.69
CA ALA A 182 16.76 18.14 6.15
C ALA A 182 17.02 17.83 7.64
N CYS A 183 18.23 18.13 8.09
CA CYS A 183 18.54 18.24 9.51
C CYS A 183 18.47 19.68 9.98
N GLU A 184 18.10 19.88 11.24
CA GLU A 184 18.12 21.17 11.92
C GLU A 184 18.67 21.01 13.34
N CYS A 185 19.11 22.11 13.93
CA CYS A 185 19.49 22.09 15.34
C CYS A 185 18.25 22.00 16.22
N LYS A 186 18.36 21.27 17.34
CA LYS A 186 17.31 21.24 18.35
C LYS A 186 16.96 22.66 18.81
N PRO A 187 15.69 22.91 19.19
CA PRO A 187 15.28 24.20 19.71
C PRO A 187 16.23 24.70 20.81
N GLY A 188 16.64 25.96 20.71
CA GLY A 188 17.60 26.61 21.62
C GLY A 188 19.00 26.77 21.03
N TYR A 189 19.47 25.90 20.13
CA TYR A 189 20.80 26.03 19.52
C TYR A 189 20.75 26.94 18.29
N ASN A 190 20.76 28.26 18.51
CA ASN A 190 20.60 29.26 17.45
C ASN A 190 21.66 30.38 17.48
N GLN A 191 22.62 30.36 18.41
CA GLN A 191 23.62 31.41 18.56
C GLN A 191 25.01 30.93 18.13
N THR A 192 25.79 31.73 17.40
CA THR A 192 27.16 31.36 17.00
C THR A 192 28.24 31.78 18.02
N CYS A 193 27.90 32.70 18.92
CA CYS A 193 28.78 33.24 19.97
C CYS A 193 30.14 33.74 19.47
N THR A 194 30.15 34.51 18.39
CA THR A 194 31.37 35.00 17.73
C THR A 194 32.18 36.02 18.54
N GLU A 195 31.56 36.75 19.46
CA GLU A 195 32.22 37.82 20.22
C GLU A 195 32.96 37.29 21.45
N LEU A 196 32.21 36.78 22.43
CA LEU A 196 32.77 36.37 23.73
C LEU A 196 32.90 34.84 23.87
N GLY A 197 32.45 34.08 22.87
CA GLY A 197 32.38 32.63 22.92
C GLY A 197 31.19 32.09 23.70
N PRO A 198 30.95 30.77 23.64
CA PRO A 198 29.85 30.10 24.33
C PRO A 198 30.14 29.92 25.82
N VAL A 199 29.08 29.80 26.65
CA VAL A 199 29.24 29.45 28.07
C VAL A 199 29.80 28.02 28.20
N THR A 200 29.28 27.09 27.40
CA THR A 200 29.70 25.68 27.37
C THR A 200 30.23 25.30 25.99
N PRO A 201 31.56 25.38 25.72
CA PRO A 201 32.11 25.15 24.38
C PRO A 201 31.88 23.76 23.77
N SER A 202 31.66 22.74 24.60
CA SER A 202 31.37 21.36 24.17
C SER A 202 29.90 21.09 23.88
N ASP A 203 28.99 21.99 24.29
CA ASP A 203 27.56 21.83 24.10
C ASP A 203 27.08 22.66 22.92
N TYR A 204 27.13 22.06 21.73
CA TYR A 204 26.76 22.73 20.48
C TYR A 204 25.98 21.80 19.57
N CYS A 205 25.28 22.40 18.62
CA CYS A 205 24.82 21.76 17.41
C CYS A 205 25.69 22.24 16.26
N GLN A 206 26.23 21.34 15.45
CA GLN A 206 26.98 21.71 14.26
C GLN A 206 26.13 21.51 13.02
N MET A 207 25.97 22.54 12.18
CA MET A 207 25.24 22.46 10.92
C MET A 207 26.06 23.13 9.82
N ASN A 208 26.31 22.42 8.71
CA ASN A 208 27.07 22.93 7.56
C ASN A 208 28.42 23.57 7.94
N GLY A 209 29.13 23.01 8.93
CA GLY A 209 30.41 23.52 9.42
C GLY A 209 30.32 24.63 10.49
N VAL A 210 29.14 25.18 10.74
CA VAL A 210 28.91 26.23 11.76
C VAL A 210 28.46 25.60 13.07
N LYS A 211 29.04 26.04 14.19
CA LYS A 211 28.61 25.66 15.54
C LYS A 211 27.57 26.65 16.06
N TYR A 212 26.45 26.11 16.51
CA TYR A 212 25.37 26.81 17.18
C TYR A 212 25.29 26.37 18.64
N TYR A 213 25.10 27.33 19.53
CA TYR A 213 25.08 27.18 20.97
C TYR A 213 23.74 27.66 21.52
N ASN A 214 23.40 27.17 22.71
CA ASN A 214 22.20 27.56 23.45
C ASN A 214 22.40 28.87 24.22
N ASN A 215 23.63 29.18 24.63
CA ASN A 215 23.97 30.39 25.36
C ASN A 215 25.38 30.91 25.01
N CYS A 216 25.48 32.23 24.89
CA CYS A 216 26.75 32.92 24.75
C CYS A 216 27.15 33.56 26.07
N LYS A 217 28.46 33.73 26.28
CA LYS A 217 28.93 34.57 27.38
C LYS A 217 28.46 35.99 27.15
N THR A 218 27.98 36.61 28.22
CA THR A 218 27.65 38.04 28.25
C THR A 218 28.80 38.87 28.80
N CYS A 219 29.89 38.21 29.20
CA CYS A 219 31.04 38.81 29.87
C CYS A 219 32.36 38.20 29.44
N GLU A 220 33.35 39.06 29.22
CA GLU A 220 34.74 38.67 29.11
C GLU A 220 35.25 38.07 30.43
N ASN A 221 34.71 38.55 31.56
CA ASN A 221 35.23 38.26 32.90
C ASN A 221 36.71 38.66 32.98
N LYS A 222 37.04 39.82 32.40
CA LYS A 222 38.39 40.39 32.43
C LYS A 222 38.77 40.76 33.87
N CYS A 223 37.78 41.14 34.68
CA CYS A 223 37.96 41.55 36.07
C CYS A 223 37.76 40.38 37.05
N LYS A 224 38.56 40.37 38.13
CA LYS A 224 38.60 39.27 39.11
C LYS A 224 38.35 39.71 40.55
N LEU A 225 38.45 41.00 40.86
CA LEU A 225 38.39 41.50 42.23
C LEU A 225 36.95 41.80 42.65
N ASP A 226 36.57 41.43 43.87
CA ASP A 226 35.25 41.76 44.45
C ASP A 226 35.11 43.23 44.84
N SER A 227 36.23 43.91 45.08
CA SER A 227 36.27 45.33 45.45
C SER A 227 37.55 45.99 44.94
N CYS A 228 37.53 47.32 44.80
CA CYS A 228 38.73 48.08 44.44
C CYS A 228 39.66 48.21 45.67
N PRO A 229 40.88 47.67 45.66
CA PRO A 229 41.76 47.73 46.82
C PRO A 229 42.23 49.17 47.12
N VAL A 230 42.42 49.49 48.40
CA VAL A 230 42.88 50.81 48.83
C VAL A 230 44.21 51.18 48.17
N GLY A 231 44.31 52.41 47.67
CA GLY A 231 45.50 52.89 46.96
C GLY A 231 45.56 52.57 45.47
N ASN A 232 44.59 51.82 44.94
CA ASN A 232 44.46 51.54 43.51
C ASN A 232 43.37 52.41 42.84
N ILE A 233 43.50 52.59 41.53
CA ILE A 233 42.45 53.01 40.61
C ILE A 233 41.93 51.76 39.92
N CYS A 234 40.61 51.59 39.87
CA CYS A 234 39.98 50.42 39.27
C CYS A 234 38.97 50.79 38.20
N GLU A 235 38.84 49.93 37.20
CA GLU A 235 37.71 49.86 36.28
C GLU A 235 36.74 48.80 36.81
N TYR A 236 35.43 49.06 36.70
CA TYR A 236 34.38 48.10 37.07
C TYR A 236 33.84 47.45 35.79
N GLU A 237 33.80 46.11 35.77
CA GLU A 237 33.16 45.33 34.71
C GLU A 237 31.74 44.97 35.18
N ASP A 238 30.76 45.79 34.76
CA ASP A 238 29.36 45.68 35.18
C ASP A 238 28.81 44.26 35.10
N CYS A 239 29.16 43.55 34.03
CA CYS A 239 28.54 42.29 33.71
C CYS A 239 29.07 41.13 34.60
N SER A 240 30.33 41.18 35.02
CA SER A 240 30.90 40.23 35.99
C SER A 240 30.73 40.72 37.43
N GLN A 241 30.39 42.00 37.60
CA GLN A 241 30.34 42.74 38.86
C GLN A 241 31.69 42.73 39.59
N LYS A 242 32.79 42.71 38.84
CA LYS A 242 34.16 42.67 39.36
C LYS A 242 34.94 43.93 38.99
N TYR A 243 36.01 44.17 39.75
CA TYR A 243 36.96 45.25 39.52
C TYR A 243 38.27 44.74 38.90
N CYS A 244 38.84 45.56 38.04
CA CYS A 244 40.20 45.42 37.49
C CYS A 244 41.03 46.59 38.01
N THR A 245 42.22 46.36 38.56
CA THR A 245 43.15 47.46 38.84
C THR A 245 43.78 47.96 37.54
N ILE A 246 43.70 49.27 37.30
CA ILE A 246 44.28 49.93 36.11
C ILE A 246 45.44 50.88 36.45
N GLY A 247 45.70 51.13 37.75
CA GLY A 247 46.82 51.96 38.19
C GLY A 247 46.79 52.26 39.70
N CYS A 248 47.72 53.09 40.16
CA CYS A 248 47.75 53.58 41.54
C CYS A 248 47.04 54.93 41.71
N ALA A 249 46.34 55.10 42.84
CA ALA A 249 45.63 56.32 43.18
C ALA A 249 46.60 57.48 43.47
N THR A 250 46.11 58.71 43.35
CA THR A 250 46.88 59.92 43.65
C THR A 250 47.43 59.87 45.09
N GLY A 251 48.73 60.15 45.25
CA GLY A 251 49.42 60.00 46.54
C GLY A 251 50.02 58.62 46.77
N TYR A 252 49.89 57.69 45.81
CA TYR A 252 50.53 56.39 45.84
C TYR A 252 51.57 56.25 44.71
N LYS A 253 52.61 55.44 44.95
CA LYS A 253 53.65 55.05 43.98
C LYS A 253 53.43 53.60 43.57
N ASP A 254 53.53 53.34 42.27
CA ASP A 254 53.63 51.99 41.73
C ASP A 254 54.99 51.38 42.13
N LEU A 255 54.96 50.16 42.69
CA LEU A 255 56.14 49.33 42.78
C LEU A 255 56.20 48.48 41.51
N ASP A 256 57.00 48.94 40.54
CA ASP A 256 57.30 48.20 39.32
C ASP A 256 57.46 46.69 39.64
N ASN A 257 56.62 45.87 38.99
CA ASN A 257 56.61 44.40 38.99
C ASN A 257 55.98 43.61 40.16
N TYR A 258 55.28 44.21 41.14
CA TYR A 258 54.57 43.40 42.15
C TYR A 258 53.06 43.30 41.91
N TRP A 259 52.65 42.28 41.17
CA TRP A 259 51.26 41.85 41.05
C TRP A 259 50.92 40.87 42.19
N CYS A 260 50.02 41.23 43.09
CA CYS A 260 49.52 40.32 44.13
C CYS A 260 48.05 40.01 43.89
N ASN A 261 47.71 38.73 43.69
CA ASN A 261 46.32 38.26 43.53
C ASN A 261 45.48 39.03 42.51
N GLY A 262 46.11 39.49 41.41
CA GLY A 262 45.42 40.24 40.36
C GLY A 262 45.34 41.76 40.54
N ALA A 263 45.96 42.33 41.59
CA ALA A 263 46.03 43.78 41.81
C ALA A 263 47.47 44.33 41.79
N LEU A 264 47.64 45.57 41.31
CA LEU A 264 48.86 46.38 41.46
C LEU A 264 49.12 46.73 42.93
N ARG A 265 50.39 46.72 43.34
CA ARG A 265 50.79 47.03 44.71
C ARG A 265 51.21 48.50 44.82
N CYS A 266 50.29 49.32 45.32
CA CYS A 266 50.47 50.76 45.47
C CYS A 266 50.82 51.15 46.92
N TRP A 267 51.88 51.93 47.13
CA TRP A 267 52.30 52.41 48.46
C TRP A 267 52.15 53.92 48.59
N VAL A 268 51.80 54.40 49.79
CA VAL A 268 51.68 55.84 50.08
C VAL A 268 53.04 56.51 49.85
N LYS A 269 53.02 57.65 49.14
CA LYS A 269 54.20 58.50 48.90
C LYS A 269 54.68 59.20 50.16
#